data_AF-L9XCW5-F1
#
_entry.id   AF-L9XCW5-F1
#
_cell.length_a   1.000
_cell.length_b   1.000
_cell.length_c   1.000
_cell.angle_alpha   90.00
_cell.angle_beta   90.00
_cell.angle_gamma   90.00
#
_symmetry.space_group_name_H-M   'P 1'
#
loop_
_entity.id
_entity.type
_entity.pdbx_description
1 polymer ?
#
loop_
_entity_poly.entity_id
_entity_poly.type
_entity_poly.pdbx_seq_one_letter_code
_entity_poly.pdbx_strand_id
1 'polypeptide(L)'
;GIEPEAIEGEQNPTLILEEGEEYEIGWPEGDGVRHNIEIWDEDGDVVDDYETDLTDDPGDDQILTITATEEMAAYRCRPHGSMEGEIRVE
;
A
#
# COMPACT_ATOMS: atom_id res chain seq x y z
N GLY A 1 8.01 -8.47 0.43
CA GLY A 1 6.89 -8.99 -0.34
C GLY A 1 7.45 -9.84 -1.45
N ILE A 2 6.66 -10.80 -1.91
CA ILE A 2 6.86 -11.37 -3.23
C ILE A 2 6.12 -10.40 -4.16
N GLU A 3 6.86 -9.62 -4.92
CA GLU A 3 6.27 -8.68 -5.88
C GLU A 3 5.85 -9.46 -7.15
N PRO A 4 4.67 -9.20 -7.74
CA PRO A 4 4.30 -9.74 -9.04
C PRO A 4 5.34 -9.38 -10.11
N GLU A 5 5.65 -10.32 -11.02
CA GLU A 5 6.63 -10.09 -12.11
C GLU A 5 6.33 -8.83 -12.95
N ALA A 6 5.06 -8.43 -13.02
CA ALA A 6 4.60 -7.27 -13.78
C ALA A 6 5.11 -5.93 -13.26
N ILE A 7 5.47 -5.85 -11.98
CA ILE A 7 5.92 -4.61 -11.32
C ILE A 7 7.32 -4.76 -10.70
N GLU A 8 8.02 -5.86 -11.03
CA GLU A 8 9.33 -6.21 -10.44
C GLU A 8 10.37 -5.09 -10.62
N GLY A 9 10.82 -4.53 -9.49
CA GLY A 9 11.92 -3.56 -9.45
C GLY A 9 11.52 -2.12 -9.81
N GLU A 10 10.22 -1.85 -9.95
CA GLU A 10 9.68 -0.51 -10.06
C GLU A 10 9.55 0.13 -8.67
N GLN A 11 9.85 1.42 -8.57
CA GLN A 11 9.67 2.17 -7.32
C GLN A 11 8.29 2.79 -7.33
N ASN A 12 7.49 2.50 -6.30
CA ASN A 12 6.09 2.91 -6.19
C ASN A 12 5.27 2.61 -7.48
N PRO A 13 5.24 1.35 -7.96
CA PRO A 13 4.49 1.00 -9.17
C PRO A 13 3.00 1.27 -9.02
N THR A 14 2.30 1.46 -10.14
CA THR A 14 0.83 1.41 -10.13
C THR A 14 0.38 -0.01 -9.78
N LEU A 15 -0.46 -0.17 -8.76
CA LEU A 15 -1.10 -1.43 -8.44
C LEU A 15 -2.41 -1.54 -9.22
N ILE A 16 -2.48 -2.50 -10.14
CA ILE A 16 -3.72 -2.85 -10.84
C ILE A 16 -4.39 -3.99 -10.07
N LEU A 17 -5.59 -3.74 -9.54
CA LEU A 17 -6.35 -4.68 -8.71
C LEU A 17 -7.69 -5.00 -9.38
N GLU A 18 -8.19 -6.22 -9.19
CA GLU A 18 -9.54 -6.59 -9.67
C GLU A 18 -10.60 -6.25 -8.62
N GLU A 19 -11.70 -5.61 -9.04
CA GLU A 19 -12.77 -5.19 -8.11
C GLU A 19 -13.34 -6.38 -7.29
N GLY A 20 -13.40 -6.21 -5.97
CA GLY A 20 -13.96 -7.19 -5.05
C GLY A 20 -13.01 -8.35 -4.69
N GLU A 21 -11.81 -8.39 -5.25
CA GLU A 21 -10.78 -9.34 -4.82
C GLU A 21 -10.03 -8.88 -3.55
N GLU A 22 -9.51 -9.85 -2.80
CA GLU A 22 -8.74 -9.62 -1.59
C GLU A 22 -7.24 -9.68 -1.88
N TYR A 23 -6.50 -8.70 -1.37
CA TYR A 23 -5.05 -8.58 -1.54
C TYR A 23 -4.35 -8.37 -0.20
N GLU A 24 -3.13 -8.88 -0.08
CA GLU A 24 -2.22 -8.59 1.03
C GLU A 24 -1.14 -7.60 0.58
N ILE A 25 -1.05 -6.46 1.26
CA ILE A 25 -0.06 -5.41 0.97
C ILE A 25 0.80 -5.18 2.21
N GLY A 26 2.11 -5.25 2.04
CA GLY A 26 3.08 -5.03 3.12
C GLY A 26 4.51 -4.93 2.60
N TRP A 27 5.45 -4.55 3.47
CA TRP A 27 6.87 -4.43 3.13
C TRP A 27 7.70 -5.36 4.03
N PRO A 28 8.68 -6.09 3.47
CA PRO A 28 9.34 -7.19 4.20
C PRO A 28 10.49 -6.73 5.09
N GLU A 29 11.11 -5.60 4.78
CA GLU A 29 12.36 -5.15 5.39
C GLU A 29 12.33 -3.64 5.56
N GLY A 30 12.78 -3.16 6.72
CA GLY A 30 12.90 -1.74 7.03
C GLY A 30 14.26 -1.20 6.58
N ASP A 31 14.34 0.10 6.38
CA ASP A 31 15.58 0.83 6.09
C ASP A 31 16.17 1.54 7.33
N GLY A 32 15.62 1.24 8.52
CA GLY A 32 15.95 1.90 9.79
C GLY A 32 15.24 3.25 10.00
N VAL A 33 14.36 3.65 9.08
CA VAL A 33 13.44 4.77 9.22
C VAL A 33 12.03 4.22 9.40
N ARG A 34 11.16 5.00 10.08
CA ARG A 34 9.79 4.58 10.32
C ARG A 34 8.90 4.81 9.11
N HIS A 35 8.20 3.77 8.69
CA HIS A 35 7.25 3.82 7.58
C HIS A 35 5.89 3.24 8.00
N ASN A 36 4.87 3.62 7.25
CA ASN A 36 3.58 2.97 7.26
C ASN A 36 3.07 2.86 5.82
N ILE A 37 2.06 2.02 5.61
CA ILE A 37 1.26 1.99 4.38
C ILE A 37 -0.15 2.43 4.74
N GLU A 38 -0.68 3.38 3.97
CA GLU A 38 -2.07 3.80 4.00
C GLU A 38 -2.66 3.70 2.60
N ILE A 39 -3.92 3.27 2.49
CA ILE A 39 -4.69 3.29 1.23
C ILE A 39 -5.61 4.51 1.24
N TRP A 40 -5.55 5.33 0.19
CA TRP A 40 -6.24 6.62 0.10
C TRP A 40 -7.20 6.67 -1.08
N ASP A 41 -8.27 7.42 -0.90
CA ASP A 41 -9.21 7.78 -1.97
C ASP A 41 -8.78 9.05 -2.73
N GLU A 42 -9.55 9.42 -3.75
CA GLU A 42 -9.33 10.64 -4.55
C GLU A 42 -9.64 11.93 -3.77
N ASP A 43 -10.46 11.85 -2.72
CA ASP A 43 -10.84 12.99 -1.88
C ASP A 43 -9.76 13.34 -0.84
N GLY A 44 -8.79 12.44 -0.66
CA GLY A 44 -7.69 12.62 0.27
C GLY A 44 -8.05 12.18 1.68
N ASP A 45 -8.77 11.07 1.81
CA ASP A 45 -9.04 10.38 3.06
C ASP A 45 -8.54 8.92 2.98
N VAL A 46 -8.30 8.30 4.14
CA VAL A 46 -7.93 6.88 4.21
C VAL A 46 -9.19 6.06 3.92
N VAL A 47 -9.08 5.10 3.01
CA VAL A 47 -10.17 4.17 2.69
C VAL A 47 -10.35 3.23 3.87
N ASP A 48 -11.57 3.20 4.41
CA ASP A 48 -11.94 2.51 5.65
C ASP A 48 -10.97 2.83 6.79
N ASP A 49 -10.18 1.85 7.23
CA ASP A 49 -9.10 1.97 8.21
C ASP A 49 -7.85 1.23 7.67
N TYR A 50 -7.65 1.24 6.34
CA TYR A 50 -6.52 0.58 5.70
C TYR A 50 -5.21 1.36 5.91
N GLU A 51 -4.72 1.29 7.14
CA GLU A 51 -3.43 1.82 7.58
C GLU A 51 -2.66 0.82 8.44
N THR A 52 -1.34 0.77 8.27
CA THR A 52 -0.46 0.07 9.20
C THR A 52 0.11 1.02 10.25
N ASP A 53 0.68 0.45 11.31
CA ASP A 53 1.43 1.24 12.29
C ASP A 53 2.67 1.91 11.67
N LEU A 54 3.09 3.02 12.27
CA LEU A 54 4.34 3.68 11.91
C LEU A 54 5.54 3.02 12.63
N THR A 55 6.30 2.19 11.93
CA THR A 55 7.41 1.39 12.49
C THR A 55 8.66 1.36 11.60
N ASP A 56 9.83 1.20 12.21
CA ASP A 56 11.12 0.97 11.54
C ASP A 56 11.50 -0.52 11.42
N ASP A 57 10.72 -1.39 12.06
CA ASP A 57 10.88 -2.85 12.06
C ASP A 57 9.60 -3.47 11.50
N PRO A 58 9.49 -3.60 10.17
CA PRO A 58 8.36 -4.28 9.56
C PRO A 58 8.54 -5.80 9.67
N GLY A 59 7.46 -6.46 10.07
CA GLY A 59 7.38 -7.91 10.13
C GLY A 59 6.01 -8.37 9.65
N ASP A 60 5.59 -9.55 10.09
CA ASP A 60 4.26 -10.09 9.76
C ASP A 60 3.11 -9.19 10.27
N ASP A 61 3.38 -8.30 11.23
CA ASP A 61 2.40 -7.37 11.80
C ASP A 61 2.14 -6.13 10.94
N GLN A 62 2.86 -5.92 9.83
CA GLN A 62 2.72 -4.76 8.94
C GLN A 62 2.21 -5.15 7.55
N ILE A 63 1.17 -5.98 7.55
CA ILE A 63 0.47 -6.46 6.35
C ILE A 63 -0.99 -6.01 6.45
N LEU A 64 -1.48 -5.32 5.43
CA LEU A 64 -2.88 -5.01 5.23
C LEU A 64 -3.54 -6.10 4.41
N THR A 65 -4.66 -6.61 4.89
CA THR A 65 -5.61 -7.35 4.05
C THR A 65 -6.68 -6.37 3.59
N ILE A 66 -6.71 -6.11 2.29
CA ILE A 66 -7.64 -5.17 1.67
C ILE A 66 -8.58 -5.88 0.70
N THR A 67 -9.81 -5.38 0.56
CA THR A 67 -10.69 -5.75 -0.55
C THR A 67 -10.69 -4.61 -1.55
N ALA A 68 -10.33 -4.87 -2.80
CA ALA A 68 -10.24 -3.83 -3.81
C ALA A 68 -11.61 -3.22 -4.14
N THR A 69 -11.70 -1.89 -4.08
CA THR A 69 -12.91 -1.11 -4.36
C THR A 69 -12.57 0.09 -5.25
N GLU A 70 -13.52 0.54 -6.08
CA GLU A 70 -13.33 1.74 -6.94
C GLU A 70 -12.97 3.02 -6.16
N GLU A 71 -13.19 3.06 -4.84
CA GLU A 71 -12.80 4.16 -3.96
C GLU A 71 -11.27 4.28 -3.79
N MET A 72 -10.49 3.21 -4.05
CA MET A 72 -9.04 3.21 -3.86
C MET A 72 -8.30 3.91 -5.01
N ALA A 73 -7.49 4.92 -4.67
CA ALA A 73 -6.77 5.72 -5.66
C ALA A 73 -5.24 5.69 -5.48
N ALA A 74 -4.74 5.53 -4.25
CA ALA A 74 -3.30 5.53 -3.97
C ALA A 74 -2.93 4.72 -2.74
N TYR A 75 -1.68 4.25 -2.70
CA TYR A 75 -1.02 3.80 -1.48
C TYR A 75 0.13 4.74 -1.16
N ARG A 76 0.34 5.02 0.13
CA ARG A 76 1.41 5.95 0.54
C ARG A 76 1.91 5.76 1.96
N CYS A 77 3.08 6.34 2.22
CA CYS A 77 3.64 6.48 3.57
C CYS A 77 3.38 7.91 4.10
N ARG A 78 2.64 8.02 5.20
CA ARG A 78 2.21 9.31 5.77
C ARG A 78 3.35 10.30 6.06
N PRO A 79 4.46 9.91 6.72
CA PRO A 79 5.55 10.84 6.99
C PRO A 79 6.40 11.17 5.76
N HIS A 80 6.31 10.40 4.66
CA HIS A 80 7.21 10.49 3.52
C HIS A 80 6.44 10.66 2.20
N GLY A 81 6.07 11.88 1.86
CA GLY A 81 5.27 12.16 0.65
C GLY A 81 5.92 11.80 -0.69
N SER A 82 7.19 11.36 -0.73
CA SER A 82 7.81 10.78 -1.93
C SER A 82 7.53 9.28 -2.10
N MET A 83 6.93 8.65 -1.10
CA MET A 83 6.56 7.23 -1.10
C MET A 83 5.05 7.14 -1.31
N GLU A 84 4.65 7.32 -2.56
CA GLU A 84 3.27 7.28 -3.01
C GLU A 84 3.25 6.60 -4.39
N GLY A 85 2.31 5.69 -4.59
CA GLY A 85 2.02 5.05 -5.87
C GLY A 85 0.51 4.97 -6.12
N GLU A 86 0.14 4.85 -7.39
CA GLU A 86 -1.26 4.81 -7.84
C GLU A 86 -1.87 3.43 -7.59
N ILE A 87 -3.16 3.40 -7.26
CA ILE A 87 -4.00 2.19 -7.32
C ILE A 87 -5.03 2.40 -8.41
N ARG A 88 -5.22 1.38 -9.23
CA ARG A 88 -6.29 1.35 -10.22
C ARG A 88 -7.05 0.04 -10.09
N VAL A 89 -8.36 0.15 -9.90
CA VAL A 89 -9.26 -1.00 -9.80
C VAL A 89 -9.96 -1.20 -11.15
N GLU A 90 -10.00 -2.44 -11.65
CA GLU A 90 -10.63 -2.85 -12.92
C GLU A 90 -11.72 -3.91 -12.77
#